data_AF-N9PRF7-F1
#
_entry.id   AF-N9PRF7-F1
#
_cell.length_a   1.000
_cell.length_b   1.000
_cell.length_c   1.000
_cell.angle_alpha   90.00
_cell.angle_beta   90.00
_cell.angle_gamma   90.00
#
_symmetry.space_group_name_H-M   'P 1'
#
loop_
_entity.id
_entity.type
_entity.pdbx_description
1 polymer ?
#
loop_
_entity_poly.entity_id
_entity_poly.type
_entity_poly.pdbx_seq_one_letter_code
_entity_poly.pdbx_strand_id
1 'polypeptide(L)'
;MPIITGTEQLSEINQKVVQDGEVLPQVKLKDGSRVQTGTVATMLHNINLYNAGVRGTVEEELTLAVPTLFKVGMFDLFSVDEWINGSNAGRKFVGEKAKEFLQSQV
;
A
#
# COMPACT_ATOMS: atom_id res chain seq x y z
N MET A 1 11.72 -18.29 4.98
CA MET A 1 12.14 -16.88 4.91
C MET A 1 11.05 -16.16 4.14
N PRO A 2 10.40 -15.09 4.64
CA PRO A 2 9.38 -14.46 3.84
C PRO A 2 10.09 -13.78 2.66
N ILE A 3 9.75 -14.25 1.48
CA ILE A 3 10.21 -13.74 0.20
C ILE A 3 9.87 -12.25 0.17
N ILE A 4 10.87 -11.40 -0.04
CA ILE A 4 10.68 -9.97 -0.18
C ILE A 4 10.06 -9.75 -1.56
N THR A 5 8.74 -9.73 -1.62
CA THR A 5 8.01 -9.41 -2.85
C THR A 5 7.49 -7.98 -2.73
N GLY A 6 7.87 -7.11 -3.67
CA GLY A 6 7.27 -5.78 -3.84
C GLY A 6 8.06 -4.57 -3.38
N THR A 7 9.15 -4.69 -2.61
CA THR A 7 9.88 -3.49 -2.11
C THR A 7 10.52 -2.66 -3.22
N GLU A 8 11.08 -3.30 -4.26
CA GLU A 8 11.66 -2.62 -5.42
C GLU A 8 10.56 -1.97 -6.28
N GLN A 9 9.48 -2.69 -6.56
CA GLN A 9 8.31 -2.17 -7.27
C GLN A 9 7.69 -0.98 -6.53
N LEU A 10 7.60 -1.04 -5.20
CA LEU A 10 7.13 0.07 -4.39
C LEU A 10 8.07 1.28 -4.45
N SER A 11 9.38 1.07 -4.61
CA SER A 11 10.33 2.18 -4.79
C SER A 11 10.05 2.94 -6.08
N GLU A 12 9.76 2.22 -7.17
CA GLU A 12 9.37 2.82 -8.45
C GLU A 12 8.01 3.53 -8.35
N ILE A 13 7.01 2.88 -7.75
CA ILE A 13 5.68 3.46 -7.56
C ILE A 13 5.76 4.75 -6.73
N ASN A 14 6.59 4.75 -5.67
CA ASN A 14 6.75 5.90 -4.79
C ASN A 14 7.42 7.11 -5.46
N GLN A 15 7.93 6.98 -6.68
CA GLN A 15 8.41 8.11 -7.47
C GLN A 15 7.31 9.12 -7.80
N LYS A 16 6.03 8.72 -7.76
CA LYS A 16 4.87 9.60 -8.03
C LYS A 16 4.71 10.77 -7.07
N VAL A 17 5.35 10.71 -5.90
CA VAL A 17 5.17 11.69 -4.82
C VAL A 17 6.47 12.38 -4.42
N VAL A 18 7.54 12.20 -5.19
CA VAL A 18 8.84 12.84 -4.97
C VAL A 18 9.25 13.70 -6.15
N GLN A 19 10.22 14.58 -5.92
CA GLN A 19 10.80 15.40 -6.97
C GLN A 19 11.64 14.53 -7.92
N ASP A 20 11.68 14.90 -9.20
CA ASP A 20 12.50 14.23 -10.21
C ASP A 20 13.96 14.09 -9.75
N GLY A 21 14.46 12.85 -9.78
CA GLY A 21 15.82 12.50 -9.38
C GLY A 21 15.99 12.17 -7.89
N GLU A 22 14.95 12.34 -7.06
CA GLU A 22 15.00 11.92 -5.66
C GLU A 22 14.52 10.48 -5.45
N VAL A 23 15.21 9.75 -4.58
CA VAL A 23 14.83 8.38 -4.22
C VAL A 23 14.58 8.30 -2.73
N LEU A 24 13.40 7.79 -2.38
CA LEU A 24 13.04 7.56 -0.99
C LEU A 24 13.84 6.38 -0.41
N PRO A 25 14.40 6.51 0.80
CA PRO A 25 15.19 5.44 1.40
C PRO A 25 14.32 4.26 1.81
N GLN A 26 14.94 3.08 1.96
CA GLN A 26 14.36 1.97 2.71
C GLN A 26 14.71 2.09 4.18
N VAL A 27 13.77 1.74 5.06
CA VAL A 27 14.01 1.70 6.51
C VAL A 27 13.91 0.27 7.03
N LYS A 28 14.70 -0.03 8.07
CA LYS A 28 14.67 -1.31 8.78
C LYS A 28 13.81 -1.16 10.04
N LEU A 29 12.78 -1.99 10.15
CA LEU A 29 11.89 -2.01 11.32
C LEU A 29 12.52 -2.80 12.48
N LYS A 30 11.92 -2.69 13.68
CA LYS A 30 12.41 -3.35 14.91
C LYS A 30 12.47 -4.88 14.80
N ASP A 31 11.58 -5.47 14.01
CA ASP A 31 11.54 -6.90 13.70
C ASP A 31 12.63 -7.36 12.71
N GLY A 32 13.49 -6.43 12.26
CA GLY A 32 14.60 -6.68 11.34
C GLY A 32 14.23 -6.59 9.86
N SER A 33 12.95 -6.45 9.55
CA SER A 33 12.44 -6.41 8.19
C SER A 33 12.66 -5.04 7.53
N ARG A 34 12.67 -4.99 6.20
CA ARG A 34 12.81 -3.73 5.43
C ARG A 34 11.47 -3.28 4.86
N VAL A 35 11.25 -1.97 4.81
CA VAL A 35 10.09 -1.34 4.16
C VAL A 35 10.52 -0.12 3.36
N GLN A 36 9.86 0.10 2.23
CA GLN A 36 10.06 1.28 1.39
C GLN A 36 9.31 2.48 1.98
N THR A 37 9.99 3.62 2.14
CA THR A 37 9.33 4.86 2.57
C THR A 37 8.55 5.50 1.43
N GLY A 38 7.56 6.34 1.76
CA GLY A 38 6.64 6.96 0.78
C GLY A 38 5.40 6.12 0.47
N THR A 39 5.40 4.83 0.78
CA THR A 39 4.31 3.90 0.41
C THR A 39 2.93 4.37 0.86
N VAL A 40 2.82 4.94 2.07
CA VAL A 40 1.55 5.50 2.56
C VAL A 40 1.14 6.75 1.79
N ALA A 41 2.09 7.65 1.50
CA ALA A 41 1.81 8.88 0.75
C ALA A 41 1.34 8.55 -0.68
N THR A 42 2.03 7.62 -1.36
CA THR A 42 1.66 7.16 -2.70
C THR A 42 0.35 6.41 -2.70
N MET A 43 0.07 5.60 -1.67
CA MET A 43 -1.22 4.93 -1.52
C MET A 43 -2.37 5.94 -1.38
N LEU A 44 -2.20 7.03 -0.61
CA LEU A 44 -3.19 8.10 -0.53
C LEU A 44 -3.37 8.82 -1.88
N HIS A 45 -2.28 9.07 -2.61
CA HIS A 45 -2.33 9.62 -3.96
C HIS A 45 -3.13 8.72 -4.92
N ASN A 46 -2.83 7.41 -4.91
CA ASN A 46 -3.50 6.43 -5.75
C ASN A 46 -4.98 6.21 -5.36
N ILE A 47 -5.34 6.30 -4.07
CA ILE A 47 -6.73 6.31 -3.63
C ILE A 47 -7.49 7.49 -4.25
N ASN A 48 -6.87 8.67 -4.32
CA ASN A 48 -7.51 9.83 -4.94
C ASN A 48 -7.71 9.64 -6.45
N LEU A 49 -6.72 9.07 -7.16
CA LEU A 49 -6.85 8.72 -8.58
C LEU A 49 -7.96 7.68 -8.80
N TYR A 50 -8.02 6.66 -7.96
CA TYR A 50 -9.06 5.64 -8.00
C TYR A 50 -10.44 6.26 -7.76
N ASN A 51 -10.57 7.12 -6.75
CA ASN A 51 -11.82 7.84 -6.47
C ASN A 51 -12.25 8.74 -7.63
N ALA A 52 -11.30 9.27 -8.42
CA ALA A 52 -11.57 10.04 -9.63
C ALA A 52 -11.93 9.17 -10.85
N GLY A 53 -11.93 7.84 -10.73
CA GLY A 53 -12.33 6.92 -11.79
C GLY A 53 -11.19 6.25 -12.55
N VAL A 54 -9.92 6.51 -12.19
CA VAL A 54 -8.77 5.83 -12.80
C VAL A 54 -8.73 4.36 -12.36
N ARG A 55 -8.46 3.43 -13.28
CA ARG A 55 -8.48 1.97 -13.09
C ARG A 55 -7.26 1.32 -13.75
N GLY A 56 -7.06 0.02 -13.58
CA GLY A 56 -5.92 -0.72 -14.13
C GLY A 56 -4.68 -0.54 -13.27
N THR A 57 -3.67 0.18 -13.75
CA THR A 57 -2.39 0.35 -13.04
C THR A 57 -2.55 0.85 -11.61
N VAL A 58 -3.48 1.78 -11.34
CA VAL A 58 -3.74 2.27 -9.98
C VAL A 58 -4.22 1.15 -9.05
N GLU A 59 -5.02 0.20 -9.54
CA GLU A 59 -5.51 -0.95 -8.75
C GLU A 59 -4.38 -1.93 -8.44
N GLU A 60 -3.50 -2.18 -9.42
CA GLU A 60 -2.31 -3.03 -9.25
C GLU A 60 -1.37 -2.44 -8.19
N GLU A 61 -1.09 -1.14 -8.26
CA GLU A 61 -0.23 -0.46 -7.30
C GLU A 61 -0.82 -0.40 -5.89
N LEU A 62 -2.13 -0.14 -5.78
CA LEU A 62 -2.84 -0.20 -4.50
C LEU A 62 -2.76 -1.61 -3.90
N THR A 63 -2.87 -2.65 -4.72
CA THR A 63 -2.74 -4.05 -4.29
C THR A 63 -1.32 -4.35 -3.82
N LEU A 64 -0.29 -3.91 -4.57
CA LEU A 64 1.12 -4.10 -4.21
C LEU A 64 1.50 -3.44 -2.87
N ALA A 65 0.83 -2.36 -2.49
CA ALA A 65 1.09 -1.68 -1.22
C ALA A 65 0.58 -2.45 0.00
N VAL A 66 -0.46 -3.29 -0.14
CA VAL A 66 -1.18 -3.95 0.97
C VAL A 66 -0.27 -4.64 1.99
N PRO A 67 0.69 -5.51 1.61
CA PRO A 67 1.56 -6.19 2.57
C PRO A 67 2.37 -5.20 3.43
N THR A 68 2.81 -4.10 2.82
CA THR A 68 3.54 -3.05 3.54
C THR A 68 2.62 -2.29 4.48
N LEU A 69 1.36 -2.06 4.11
CA LEU A 69 0.37 -1.39 4.97
C LEU A 69 0.10 -2.19 6.26
N PHE A 70 -0.02 -3.52 6.18
CA PHE A 70 -0.10 -4.37 7.39
C PHE A 70 1.13 -4.21 8.25
N LYS A 71 2.31 -4.29 7.63
CA LYS A 71 3.59 -4.29 8.30
C LYS A 71 3.91 -2.99 9.05
N VAL A 72 3.42 -1.86 8.55
CA VAL A 72 3.57 -0.55 9.21
C VAL A 72 2.40 -0.21 10.14
N GLY A 73 1.48 -1.15 10.37
CA GLY A 73 0.37 -0.99 11.32
C GLY A 73 -0.77 -0.09 10.82
N MET A 74 -0.92 0.09 9.51
CA MET A 74 -1.99 0.92 8.96
C MET A 74 -3.39 0.40 9.33
N PHE A 75 -3.55 -0.92 9.32
CA PHE A 75 -4.82 -1.57 9.67
C PHE A 75 -5.03 -1.73 11.19
N ASP A 76 -4.06 -1.35 12.01
CA ASP A 76 -4.23 -1.27 13.47
C ASP A 76 -4.90 0.04 13.88
N LEU A 77 -4.81 1.08 13.04
CA LEU A 77 -5.51 2.36 13.24
C LEU A 77 -6.99 2.25 12.91
N PHE A 78 -7.30 1.54 11.83
CA PHE A 78 -8.66 1.21 11.40
C PHE A 78 -8.61 -0.18 10.76
N SER A 79 -9.45 -1.09 11.24
CA SER A 79 -9.50 -2.47 10.76
C SER A 79 -9.85 -2.56 9.27
N VAL A 80 -9.52 -3.70 8.66
CA VAL A 80 -9.85 -3.98 7.26
C VAL A 80 -11.34 -3.79 6.98
N ASP A 81 -12.23 -4.28 7.87
CA ASP A 81 -13.67 -4.12 7.68
C ASP A 81 -14.12 -2.65 7.83
N GLU A 82 -13.47 -1.85 8.68
CA GLU A 82 -13.73 -0.39 8.75
C GLU A 82 -13.29 0.35 7.48
N TRP A 83 -12.21 -0.10 6.82
CA TRP A 83 -11.83 0.42 5.50
C TRP A 83 -12.86 0.08 4.42
N ILE A 84 -13.46 -1.12 4.48
CA ILE A 84 -14.46 -1.60 3.52
C ILE A 84 -15.81 -0.88 3.70
N ASN A 85 -16.23 -0.64 4.95
CA ASN A 85 -17.57 -0.14 5.28
C ASN A 85 -17.77 1.38 5.04
N GLY A 86 -16.74 2.11 4.59
CA GLY A 86 -16.84 3.53 4.28
C GLY A 86 -17.46 3.84 2.91
N SER A 87 -17.70 5.13 2.64
CA SER A 87 -18.16 5.63 1.34
C SER A 87 -17.05 5.94 0.33
N ASN A 88 -15.78 5.85 0.75
CA ASN A 88 -14.63 6.12 -0.10
C ASN A 88 -14.27 4.86 -0.91
N ALA A 89 -14.49 4.91 -2.23
CA ALA A 89 -14.32 3.75 -3.11
C ALA A 89 -12.89 3.20 -3.12
N GLY A 90 -11.87 4.06 -3.07
CA GLY A 90 -10.47 3.66 -3.02
C GLY A 90 -10.08 3.01 -1.69
N ARG A 91 -10.56 3.54 -0.55
CA ARG A 91 -10.38 2.86 0.74
C ARG A 91 -11.06 1.50 0.76
N LYS A 92 -12.28 1.41 0.23
CA LYS A 92 -13.01 0.16 0.13
C LYS A 92 -12.22 -0.87 -0.69
N PHE A 93 -11.72 -0.48 -1.87
CA PHE A 93 -10.89 -1.34 -2.70
C PHE A 93 -9.64 -1.83 -1.97
N VAL A 94 -8.89 -0.94 -1.31
CA VAL A 94 -7.71 -1.32 -0.52
C VAL A 94 -8.09 -2.28 0.61
N GLY A 95 -9.22 -2.05 1.29
CA GLY A 95 -9.74 -2.95 2.32
C GLY A 95 -10.10 -4.34 1.77
N GLU A 96 -10.75 -4.42 0.61
CA GLU A 96 -11.05 -5.69 -0.06
C GLU A 96 -9.76 -6.46 -0.41
N LYS A 97 -8.74 -5.78 -0.94
CA LYS A 97 -7.43 -6.39 -1.21
C LYS A 97 -6.68 -6.79 0.04
N ALA A 98 -6.82 -6.04 1.13
CA ALA A 98 -6.29 -6.43 2.43
C ALA A 98 -6.95 -7.70 2.98
N LYS A 99 -8.26 -7.85 2.77
CA LYS A 99 -9.00 -9.05 3.16
C LYS A 99 -8.59 -10.28 2.34
N GLU A 100 -8.47 -10.12 1.02
CA GLU A 100 -7.94 -11.17 0.12
C GLU A 100 -6.52 -11.59 0.54
N PHE A 101 -5.65 -10.61 0.84
CA PHE A 101 -4.29 -10.88 1.29
C PHE A 101 -4.28 -11.70 2.59
N LEU A 102 -5.08 -11.34 3.59
CA LEU A 102 -5.18 -12.13 4.84
C LEU A 102 -5.63 -13.56 4.59
N GLN A 103 -6.62 -13.76 3.72
CA GLN A 103 -7.12 -15.10 3.37
C GLN A 103 -6.06 -15.96 2.66
N SER A 104 -5.16 -15.35 1.89
CA SER A 104 -4.07 -16.07 1.19
C SER A 104 -2.94 -16.54 2.10
N GLN A 105 -2.89 -16.06 3.35
CA GLN A 105 -1.87 -16.40 4.35
C GLN A 105 -2.31 -17.53 5.30
N VAL A 106 -3.54 -18.03 5.16
CA VAL A 106 -4.16 -19.07 6.01
C VAL A 106 -4.02 -20.45 5.38
#